data_AF-A0A2V9L986-F1
#
_entry.id   AF-A0A2V9L986-F1
#
_cell.length_a   1.000
_cell.length_b   1.000
_cell.length_c   1.000
_cell.angle_alpha   90.00
_cell.angle_beta   90.00
_cell.angle_gamma   90.00
#
_symmetry.space_group_name_H-M   'P 1'
#
loop_
_entity.id
_entity.type
_entity.pdbx_description
1 polymer ?
#
loop_
_entity_poly.entity_id
_entity_poly.type
_entity_poly.pdbx_seq_one_letter_code
_entity_poly.pdbx_strand_id
1 'polypeptide(L)'
;MGGDQLRRLLRLGSDAQACMRYNDVAGSLMDVRAYLDRVGYHGPIEPTADTLRALHRQHMLNVPFENLDIGLGRKIALDPECFVEKIVHRRRGGFCYELNGAFATLLVALGFRVTLLSARVANDQGVASKEFDHLALQIDLEDRWLADVGFGENFLEP
;
A
#
# COMPACT_ATOMS: atom_id res chain seq x y z
N MET A 1 12.08 17.86 -1.51
CA MET A 1 11.90 17.83 -0.04
C MET A 1 10.99 16.70 0.49
N GLY A 2 10.52 15.73 -0.33
CA GLY A 2 9.71 14.60 0.15
C GLY A 2 10.49 13.37 0.66
N GLY A 3 11.81 13.31 0.42
CA GLY A 3 12.62 12.15 0.78
C GLY A 3 12.90 12.01 2.28
N ASP A 4 12.83 13.09 3.05
CA ASP A 4 13.18 13.08 4.48
C ASP A 4 12.04 12.56 5.37
N GLN A 5 10.78 12.82 5.00
CA GLN A 5 9.61 12.22 5.64
C GLN A 5 9.51 10.72 5.31
N LEU A 6 9.83 10.32 4.07
CA LEU A 6 9.83 8.93 3.65
C LEU A 6 10.94 8.11 4.33
N ARG A 7 12.14 8.68 4.48
CA ARG A 7 13.22 8.09 5.28
C ARG A 7 12.84 7.95 6.74
N ARG A 8 12.00 8.83 7.28
CA ARG A 8 11.49 8.74 8.65
C ARG A 8 10.45 7.62 8.77
N LEU A 9 9.46 7.54 7.88
CA LEU A 9 8.46 6.46 7.86
C LEU A 9 9.05 5.06 7.61
N LEU A 10 10.09 4.94 6.78
CA LEU A 10 10.71 3.64 6.47
C LEU A 10 11.78 3.22 7.50
N ARG A 11 12.46 4.14 8.18
CA ARG A 11 13.32 3.81 9.35
C ARG A 11 12.51 3.41 10.59
N LEU A 12 11.24 3.77 10.64
CA LEU A 12 10.28 3.30 11.64
C LEU A 12 9.84 1.84 11.37
N GLY A 13 10.07 1.30 10.17
CA GLY A 13 9.70 -0.08 9.81
C GLY A 13 10.57 -1.19 10.43
N SER A 14 11.67 -0.84 11.12
CA SER A 14 12.49 -1.82 11.86
C SER A 14 12.26 -1.79 13.38
N ASP A 15 11.38 -0.91 13.86
CA ASP A 15 11.13 -0.69 15.29
C ASP A 15 9.67 -1.00 15.61
N ALA A 16 9.45 -2.01 16.46
CA ALA A 16 8.11 -2.46 16.86
C ALA A 16 7.25 -1.33 17.42
N GLN A 17 7.87 -0.32 18.03
CA GLN A 17 7.18 0.84 18.58
C GLN A 17 6.64 1.79 17.53
N ALA A 18 7.23 1.82 16.34
CA ALA A 18 6.78 2.69 15.26
C ALA A 18 5.87 1.98 14.25
N CYS A 19 6.01 0.66 14.11
CA CYS A 19 4.99 -0.21 13.55
C CYS A 19 3.65 -0.09 14.32
N MET A 20 3.72 -0.07 15.66
CA MET A 20 2.54 0.24 16.50
C MET A 20 1.95 1.63 16.23
N ARG A 21 2.78 2.67 16.05
CA ARG A 21 2.26 4.04 15.77
C ARG A 21 1.62 4.19 14.39
N TYR A 22 2.06 3.44 13.38
CA TYR A 22 1.36 3.38 12.08
C TYR A 22 -0.03 2.73 12.25
N ASN A 23 -0.11 1.67 13.06
CA ASN A 23 -1.36 0.97 13.33
C ASN A 23 -2.39 1.81 14.10
N ASP A 24 -1.97 2.63 15.06
CA ASP A 24 -2.87 3.48 15.85
C ASP A 24 -3.49 4.63 15.03
N VAL A 25 -2.78 5.16 14.04
CA VAL A 25 -3.25 6.28 13.21
C VAL A 25 -4.13 5.78 12.05
N ALA A 26 -3.77 4.65 11.44
CA ALA A 26 -4.51 4.05 10.32
C ALA A 26 -5.92 3.56 10.73
N GLY A 27 -6.07 3.01 11.94
CA GLY A 27 -7.30 2.34 12.37
C GLY A 27 -8.45 3.26 12.82
N SER A 28 -8.20 4.55 13.06
CA SER A 28 -9.14 5.45 13.73
C SER A 28 -9.97 6.35 12.77
N LEU A 29 -9.54 6.50 11.50
CA LEU A 29 -10.17 7.42 10.54
C LEU A 29 -10.59 6.79 9.20
N MET A 30 -10.34 5.50 8.98
CA MET A 30 -10.73 4.81 7.76
C MET A 30 -12.20 4.39 7.78
N ASP A 31 -12.96 4.79 6.75
CA ASP A 31 -14.16 4.05 6.36
C ASP A 31 -13.71 2.78 5.61
N VAL A 32 -13.39 1.72 6.36
CA VAL A 32 -13.04 0.39 5.82
C VAL A 32 -14.08 -0.05 4.79
N ARG A 33 -15.37 0.20 5.06
CA ARG A 33 -16.45 -0.14 4.13
C ARG A 33 -16.32 0.64 2.82
N ALA A 34 -16.04 1.95 2.85
CA ALA A 34 -15.83 2.71 1.63
C ALA A 34 -14.66 2.16 0.79
N TYR A 35 -13.57 1.70 1.44
CA TYR A 35 -12.47 1.06 0.72
C TYR A 35 -12.91 -0.27 0.10
N LEU A 36 -13.55 -1.15 0.89
CA LEU A 36 -14.06 -2.43 0.39
C LEU A 36 -15.01 -2.22 -0.80
N ASP A 37 -15.90 -1.24 -0.72
CA ASP A 37 -16.79 -0.85 -1.83
C ASP A 37 -16.01 -0.28 -3.03
N ARG A 38 -14.93 0.49 -2.79
CA ARG A 38 -14.07 1.02 -3.85
C ARG A 38 -13.42 -0.09 -4.67
N VAL A 39 -13.00 -1.18 -4.01
CA VAL A 39 -12.39 -2.34 -4.67
C VAL A 39 -13.41 -3.41 -5.06
N GLY A 40 -14.69 -3.26 -4.71
CA GLY A 40 -15.74 -4.24 -5.05
C GLY A 40 -15.65 -5.54 -4.24
N TYR A 41 -15.14 -5.49 -3.01
CA TYR A 41 -15.01 -6.65 -2.13
C TYR A 41 -16.16 -6.72 -1.11
N HIS A 42 -16.84 -7.87 -1.05
CA HIS A 42 -17.96 -8.14 -0.13
C HIS A 42 -17.78 -9.45 0.65
N GLY A 43 -16.56 -9.98 0.70
CA GLY A 43 -16.26 -11.23 1.39
C GLY A 43 -15.92 -11.06 2.88
N PRO A 44 -15.44 -12.13 3.53
CA PRO A 44 -14.95 -12.13 4.91
C PRO A 44 -13.81 -11.12 5.13
N ILE A 45 -13.67 -10.58 6.34
CA ILE A 45 -12.67 -9.53 6.63
C ILE A 45 -11.63 -9.96 7.66
N GLU A 46 -11.71 -11.21 8.13
CA GLU A 46 -10.77 -11.80 9.05
C GLU A 46 -9.37 -11.88 8.41
N PRO A 47 -8.29 -11.64 9.18
CA PRO A 47 -6.93 -11.57 8.65
C PRO A 47 -6.37 -12.95 8.30
N THR A 48 -6.84 -13.50 7.18
CA THR A 48 -6.47 -14.82 6.65
C THR A 48 -5.79 -14.70 5.28
N ALA A 49 -5.12 -15.76 4.85
CA ALA A 49 -4.51 -15.82 3.52
C ALA A 49 -5.55 -15.66 2.39
N ASP A 50 -6.73 -16.25 2.56
CA ASP A 50 -7.79 -16.16 1.54
C ASP A 50 -8.37 -14.75 1.44
N THR A 51 -8.58 -14.09 2.58
CA THR A 51 -8.97 -12.67 2.62
C THR A 51 -7.90 -11.80 1.95
N LEU A 52 -6.62 -12.02 2.25
CA LEU A 52 -5.51 -11.27 1.65
C LEU A 52 -5.47 -11.42 0.12
N ARG A 53 -5.53 -12.66 -0.39
CA ARG A 53 -5.57 -12.94 -1.84
C ARG A 53 -6.75 -12.24 -2.51
N ALA A 54 -7.94 -12.36 -1.93
CA ALA A 54 -9.15 -11.79 -2.51
C ALA A 54 -9.11 -10.25 -2.53
N LEU A 55 -8.66 -9.61 -1.45
CA LEU A 55 -8.47 -8.16 -1.39
C LEU A 55 -7.43 -7.67 -2.41
N HIS A 56 -6.29 -8.36 -2.50
CA HIS A 56 -5.23 -8.04 -3.46
C HIS A 56 -5.77 -8.08 -4.90
N ARG A 57 -6.42 -9.18 -5.25
CA ARG A 57 -7.03 -9.38 -6.57
C ARG A 57 -8.06 -8.30 -6.89
N GLN A 58 -8.94 -7.99 -5.95
CA GLN A 58 -9.96 -6.95 -6.13
C GLN A 58 -9.35 -5.55 -6.29
N HIS A 59 -8.28 -5.25 -5.54
CA HIS A 59 -7.57 -3.98 -5.71
C HIS A 59 -6.97 -3.88 -7.11
N MET A 60 -6.25 -4.91 -7.57
CA MET A 60 -5.62 -4.96 -8.89
C MET A 60 -6.63 -4.79 -10.04
N LEU A 61 -7.84 -5.34 -9.90
CA LEU A 61 -8.88 -5.28 -10.94
C LEU A 61 -9.64 -3.95 -10.97
N ASN A 62 -9.67 -3.19 -9.87
CA ASN A 62 -10.56 -2.04 -9.72
C ASN A 62 -9.84 -0.70 -9.50
N VAL A 63 -8.56 -0.71 -9.10
CA VAL A 63 -7.80 0.50 -8.82
C VAL A 63 -6.68 0.65 -9.86
N PRO A 64 -6.73 1.71 -10.69
CA PRO A 64 -5.73 1.87 -11.74
C PRO A 64 -4.37 2.30 -11.15
N PHE A 65 -3.30 1.84 -11.79
CA PHE A 65 -1.99 2.47 -11.66
C PHE A 65 -1.94 3.75 -12.52
N GLU A 66 -1.43 4.84 -11.97
CA GLU A 66 -1.26 6.11 -12.69
C GLU A 66 -0.27 7.06 -12.00
N ASN A 67 0.31 7.96 -12.79
CA ASN A 67 1.23 9.00 -12.34
C ASN A 67 0.82 10.40 -12.83
N LEU A 68 -0.49 10.63 -13.07
CA LEU A 68 -0.99 11.84 -13.71
C LEU A 68 -0.69 13.10 -12.89
N ASP A 69 -0.73 12.97 -11.55
CA ASP A 69 -0.44 14.10 -10.67
C ASP A 69 1.03 14.56 -10.79
N ILE A 70 1.97 13.68 -11.16
CA ILE A 70 3.37 14.06 -11.46
C ILE A 70 3.43 14.92 -12.72
N GLY A 71 2.81 14.45 -13.81
CA GLY A 71 2.77 15.19 -15.08
C GLY A 71 2.07 16.54 -14.96
N LEU A 72 1.11 16.66 -14.05
CA LEU A 72 0.38 17.89 -13.75
C LEU A 72 1.08 18.79 -12.70
N GLY A 73 2.27 18.41 -12.22
CA GLY A 73 3.01 19.18 -11.22
C GLY A 73 2.29 19.31 -9.87
N ARG A 74 1.34 18.42 -9.57
CA ARG A 74 0.62 18.40 -8.30
C ARG A 74 1.50 17.80 -7.21
N LYS A 75 1.41 18.36 -6.01
CA LYS A 75 2.15 17.84 -4.86
C LYS A 75 1.62 16.46 -4.48
N ILE A 76 2.51 15.49 -4.40
CA ILE A 76 2.22 14.17 -3.84
C ILE A 76 2.49 14.22 -2.34
N ALA A 77 1.46 13.92 -1.54
CA ALA A 77 1.57 13.76 -0.10
C ALA A 77 1.74 12.27 0.21
N LEU A 78 2.79 11.92 0.95
CA LEU A 78 3.09 10.55 1.37
C LEU A 78 2.54 10.31 2.77
N ASP A 79 1.22 10.21 2.85
CA ASP A 79 0.47 10.15 4.10
C ASP A 79 -0.75 9.21 3.93
N PRO A 80 -1.01 8.31 4.89
CA PRO A 80 -2.11 7.34 4.81
C PRO A 80 -3.47 7.97 4.51
N GLU A 81 -3.83 9.08 5.15
CA GLU A 81 -5.12 9.74 4.97
C GLU A 81 -5.23 10.30 3.54
N CYS A 82 -4.14 10.89 3.05
CA CYS A 82 -4.08 11.41 1.68
C CYS A 82 -4.21 10.30 0.62
N PHE A 83 -3.64 9.13 0.87
CA PHE A 83 -3.76 7.99 -0.05
C PHE A 83 -5.20 7.51 -0.14
N VAL A 84 -5.87 7.33 1.01
CA VAL A 84 -7.27 6.87 1.06
C VAL A 84 -8.19 7.88 0.40
N GLU A 85 -8.04 9.16 0.70
CA GLU A 85 -8.83 10.23 0.07
C GLU A 85 -8.72 10.17 -1.46
N LYS A 86 -7.51 10.03 -1.99
CA LYS A 86 -7.27 9.94 -3.43
C LYS A 86 -7.87 8.66 -4.04
N ILE A 87 -7.54 7.51 -3.48
CA ILE A 87 -7.84 6.20 -4.07
C ILE A 87 -9.32 5.83 -3.88
N VAL A 88 -9.84 6.05 -2.67
CA VAL A 88 -11.20 5.65 -2.28
C VAL A 88 -12.21 6.74 -2.63
N HIS A 89 -12.09 7.92 -2.04
CA HIS A 89 -13.14 8.94 -2.14
C HIS A 89 -13.14 9.65 -3.51
N ARG A 90 -11.95 9.99 -4.03
CA ARG A 90 -11.81 10.62 -5.37
C ARG A 90 -11.78 9.61 -6.51
N ARG A 91 -11.82 8.30 -6.20
CA ARG A 91 -11.78 7.19 -7.16
C ARG A 91 -10.65 7.29 -8.20
N ARG A 92 -9.49 7.81 -7.79
CA ARG A 92 -8.28 7.87 -8.63
C ARG A 92 -7.43 6.62 -8.45
N GLY A 93 -6.36 6.57 -9.25
CA GLY A 93 -5.27 5.63 -9.07
C GLY A 93 -4.08 6.26 -8.36
N GLY A 94 -2.95 5.57 -8.40
CA GLY A 94 -1.67 6.11 -7.95
C GLY A 94 -0.51 5.26 -8.43
N PHE A 95 0.67 5.59 -7.91
CA PHE A 95 1.89 4.82 -8.10
C PHE A 95 2.20 4.02 -6.82
N CYS A 96 3.32 3.29 -6.80
CA CYS A 96 3.63 2.30 -5.76
C CYS A 96 3.42 2.79 -4.32
N TYR A 97 3.87 4.00 -3.99
CA TYR A 97 3.73 4.56 -2.65
C TYR A 97 2.28 4.83 -2.25
N GLU A 98 1.47 5.34 -3.17
CA GLU A 98 0.06 5.66 -2.90
C GLU A 98 -0.79 4.39 -2.82
N LEU A 99 -0.58 3.46 -3.76
CA LEU A 99 -1.35 2.21 -3.84
C LEU A 99 -1.01 1.26 -2.69
N ASN A 100 0.27 0.95 -2.48
CA ASN A 100 0.68 0.07 -1.38
C ASN A 100 0.51 0.76 -0.02
N GLY A 101 0.61 2.10 0.05
CA GLY A 101 0.27 2.85 1.25
C GLY A 101 -1.22 2.75 1.61
N ALA A 102 -2.11 2.97 0.65
CA ALA A 102 -3.56 2.81 0.85
C ALA A 102 -3.90 1.37 1.24
N PHE A 103 -3.31 0.38 0.56
CA PHE A 103 -3.58 -1.03 0.81
C PHE A 103 -3.07 -1.50 2.17
N ALA A 104 -1.86 -1.08 2.57
CA ALA A 104 -1.35 -1.32 3.93
C ALA A 104 -2.28 -0.74 5.00
N THR A 105 -2.78 0.47 4.78
CA THR A 105 -3.73 1.11 5.72
C THR A 105 -5.01 0.28 5.88
N LEU A 106 -5.57 -0.26 4.79
CA LEU A 106 -6.71 -1.17 4.83
C LEU A 106 -6.39 -2.45 5.60
N LEU A 107 -5.29 -3.13 5.25
CA LEU A 107 -4.91 -4.39 5.87
C LEU A 107 -4.69 -4.24 7.38
N VAL A 108 -4.03 -3.16 7.80
CA VAL A 108 -3.86 -2.83 9.21
C VAL A 108 -5.20 -2.63 9.92
N ALA A 109 -6.13 -1.91 9.29
CA ALA A 109 -7.48 -1.71 9.85
C ALA A 109 -8.28 -3.01 9.97
N LEU A 110 -8.00 -4.01 9.11
CA LEU A 110 -8.56 -5.36 9.19
C LEU A 110 -7.80 -6.29 10.16
N GLY A 111 -6.77 -5.79 10.84
CA GLY A 111 -6.00 -6.54 11.84
C GLY A 111 -4.85 -7.38 11.28
N PHE A 112 -4.46 -7.20 10.02
CA PHE A 112 -3.24 -7.81 9.51
C PHE A 112 -2.00 -7.12 10.11
N ARG A 113 -0.94 -7.90 10.31
CA ARG A 113 0.40 -7.37 10.61
C ARG A 113 1.14 -7.07 9.31
N VAL A 114 1.44 -5.80 9.09
CA VAL A 114 2.03 -5.30 7.84
C VAL A 114 3.38 -4.64 8.12
N THR A 115 4.40 -5.00 7.34
CA THR A 115 5.69 -4.30 7.31
C THR A 115 5.92 -3.68 5.94
N LEU A 116 6.27 -2.38 5.91
CA LEU A 116 6.61 -1.68 4.68
C LEU A 116 8.03 -2.00 4.25
N LEU A 117 8.22 -2.45 3.01
CA LEU A 117 9.52 -2.80 2.44
C LEU A 117 9.95 -1.80 1.36
N SER A 118 11.18 -1.30 1.49
CA SER A 118 11.85 -0.59 0.40
C SER A 118 12.41 -1.61 -0.59
N ALA A 119 12.08 -1.46 -1.87
CA ALA A 119 12.54 -2.30 -2.96
C ALA A 119 13.19 -1.47 -4.06
N ARG A 120 13.93 -2.16 -4.93
CA ARG A 120 14.57 -1.60 -6.13
C ARG A 120 14.03 -2.35 -7.33
N VAL A 121 13.79 -1.63 -8.42
CA VAL A 121 13.33 -2.21 -9.69
C VAL A 121 14.56 -2.48 -10.54
N ALA A 122 14.72 -3.72 -11.01
CA ALA A 122 15.79 -4.05 -11.95
C ALA A 122 15.33 -3.72 -13.38
N ASN A 123 16.22 -3.14 -14.19
CA ASN A 123 15.99 -3.03 -15.62
C ASN A 123 16.25 -4.37 -16.34
N ASP A 124 16.04 -4.41 -17.65
CA ASP A 124 16.23 -5.61 -18.48
C ASP A 124 17.68 -6.18 -18.44
N GLN A 125 18.63 -5.40 -17.94
CA GLN A 125 20.03 -5.80 -17.77
C GLN A 125 20.34 -6.28 -16.33
N GLY A 126 19.33 -6.36 -15.47
CA GLY A 126 19.49 -6.75 -14.07
C GLY A 126 20.07 -5.66 -13.16
N VAL A 127 20.22 -4.43 -13.66
CA VAL A 127 20.75 -3.31 -12.86
C VAL A 127 19.63 -2.74 -12.01
N ALA A 128 19.79 -2.85 -10.69
CA ALA A 128 18.83 -2.35 -9.72
C ALA A 128 18.81 -0.80 -9.69
N SER A 129 17.61 -0.23 -9.59
CA SER A 129 17.41 1.20 -9.41
C SER A 129 17.89 1.70 -8.04
N LYS A 130 17.70 3.00 -7.78
CA LYS A 130 18.09 3.62 -6.51
C LYS A 130 17.29 3.05 -5.34
N GLU A 131 17.81 3.22 -4.13
CA GLU A 131 17.04 2.91 -2.92
C GLU A 131 15.75 3.76 -2.84
N PHE A 132 14.67 3.17 -2.33
CA PHE A 132 13.34 3.79 -2.20
C PHE A 132 12.66 4.10 -3.55
N ASP A 133 12.94 3.29 -4.57
CA ASP A 133 12.28 3.42 -5.87
C ASP A 133 10.93 2.72 -5.90
N HIS A 134 10.78 1.65 -5.10
CA HIS A 134 9.55 0.89 -4.98
C HIS A 134 9.19 0.61 -3.52
N LEU A 135 7.90 0.63 -3.21
CA LEU A 135 7.34 0.21 -1.93
C LEU A 135 6.60 -1.12 -2.15
N ALA A 136 6.91 -2.15 -1.37
CA ALA A 136 6.14 -3.39 -1.29
C ALA A 136 5.76 -3.69 0.17
N LEU A 137 4.90 -4.69 0.39
CA LEU A 137 4.39 -5.02 1.71
C LEU A 137 4.77 -6.46 2.09
N GLN A 138 5.26 -6.66 3.31
CA GLN A 138 5.32 -7.97 3.94
C GLN A 138 4.11 -8.15 4.87
N ILE A 139 3.41 -9.27 4.75
CA ILE A 139 2.29 -9.64 5.62
C ILE A 139 2.67 -10.85 6.47
N ASP A 140 2.56 -10.73 7.80
CA ASP A 140 2.92 -11.81 8.74
C ASP A 140 1.69 -12.64 9.14
N LEU A 141 1.44 -13.73 8.42
CA LEU A 141 0.45 -14.77 8.72
C LEU A 141 1.15 -15.99 9.35
N GLU A 142 0.76 -17.22 8.99
CA GLU A 142 1.52 -18.43 9.32
C GLU A 142 2.90 -18.40 8.63
N ASP A 143 2.89 -18.03 7.34
CA ASP A 143 4.08 -17.70 6.55
C ASP A 143 4.21 -16.18 6.36
N ARG A 144 5.35 -15.75 5.80
CA ARG A 144 5.56 -14.38 5.34
C ARG A 144 5.16 -14.26 3.86
N TRP A 145 4.31 -13.28 3.57
CA TRP A 145 3.78 -13.03 2.24
C TRP A 145 4.28 -11.70 1.71
N LEU A 146 4.47 -11.61 0.38
CA LEU A 146 4.83 -10.36 -0.29
C LEU A 146 3.61 -9.87 -1.08
N ALA A 147 3.01 -8.77 -0.62
CA ALA A 147 1.89 -8.14 -1.33
C ALA A 147 2.35 -6.86 -2.04
N ASP A 148 1.86 -6.67 -3.27
CA ASP A 148 2.20 -5.52 -4.08
C ASP A 148 1.09 -5.21 -5.10
N VAL A 149 0.26 -4.23 -4.75
CA VAL A 149 -0.79 -3.70 -5.63
C VAL A 149 -0.37 -2.45 -6.39
N GLY A 150 0.92 -2.09 -6.31
CA GLY A 150 1.44 -0.79 -6.69
C GLY A 150 2.48 -0.80 -7.81
N PHE A 151 2.86 -1.97 -8.32
CA PHE A 151 3.85 -2.09 -9.39
C PHE A 151 3.29 -1.79 -10.80
N GLY A 152 1.98 -1.97 -11.00
CA GLY A 152 1.34 -1.87 -12.33
C GLY A 152 1.02 -3.26 -12.88
N GLU A 153 1.65 -3.66 -13.99
CA GLU A 153 1.50 -5.03 -14.53
C GLU A 153 2.35 -6.01 -13.70
N ASN A 154 1.73 -6.67 -12.73
CA ASN A 154 2.38 -7.65 -11.86
C ASN A 154 1.41 -8.80 -11.49
N PHE A 155 1.78 -9.65 -10.53
CA PHE A 155 0.97 -10.75 -10.03
C PHE A 155 -0.40 -10.29 -9.50
N LEU A 156 -1.43 -11.11 -9.73
CA LEU A 156 -2.81 -10.83 -9.28
C LEU A 156 -3.05 -11.19 -7.81
N GLU A 157 -2.18 -12.01 -7.23
CA GLU A 157 -2.27 -12.53 -5.87
C GLU A 157 -0.87 -12.49 -5.22
N PRO A 158 -0.80 -12.26 -3.89
CA PRO A 158 0.44 -12.11 -3.14
C PRO A 158 1.18 -13.44 -2.87
#